data_AF-V5FWC1-F1
#
_entry.id   AF-V5FWC1-F1
#
_cell.length_a   1.000
_cell.length_b   1.000
_cell.length_c   1.000
_cell.angle_alpha   90.00
_cell.angle_beta   90.00
_cell.angle_gamma   90.00
#
_symmetry.space_group_name_H-M   'P 1'
#
loop_
_entity.id
_entity.type
_entity.pdbx_description
1 polymer ?
#
loop_
_entity_poly.entity_id
_entity_poly.type
_entity_poly.pdbx_seq_one_letter_code
_entity_poly.pdbx_strand_id
1 'polypeptide(L)'
;MSFTFEVFRGAQEGNVVADKTTRILGPNEVYIETTHSGICGTDEHFLRSGQALSHEGVGFIHEMGPNVQDLYMGDLVGFGYVRYVCGNCTNCLTEGYDPAAGAPLMCGGATVWTVLTEYGVHPTDRVGVMGIGGLGHLAIKPAAAIGCHVVAFSSSDKKREEALNFGASEYHTTSHGQWVKGIRPVKHLLLCWNSNNDYTSSFRFWILTDRFIR
;
A
#
# COMPACT_ATOMS: atom_id res chain seq x y z
N MET A 1 16.20 -22.02 -17.23
CA MET A 1 17.26 -22.30 -16.22
C MET A 1 16.60 -22.48 -14.86
N SER A 2 17.13 -23.29 -13.94
CA SER A 2 16.56 -23.46 -12.58
C SER A 2 17.40 -22.76 -11.52
N PHE A 3 16.76 -22.03 -10.61
CA PHE A 3 17.40 -21.27 -9.54
C PHE A 3 16.86 -21.69 -8.18
N THR A 4 17.75 -21.84 -7.20
CA THR A 4 17.40 -22.06 -5.79
C THR A 4 17.85 -20.85 -4.99
N PHE A 5 16.93 -20.23 -4.25
CA PHE A 5 17.19 -19.03 -3.47
C PHE A 5 16.45 -19.05 -2.13
N GLU A 6 16.93 -18.23 -1.20
CA GLU A 6 16.34 -18.07 0.13
C GLU A 6 15.06 -17.24 0.07
N VAL A 7 14.08 -17.63 0.87
CA VAL A 7 12.82 -16.90 1.08
C VAL A 7 12.50 -16.87 2.56
N PHE A 8 11.77 -15.85 2.99
CA PHE A 8 11.20 -15.79 4.33
C PHE A 8 9.73 -16.18 4.27
N ARG A 9 9.32 -17.16 5.07
CA ARG A 9 7.95 -17.66 5.14
C ARG A 9 7.35 -17.42 6.51
N GLY A 10 6.03 -17.30 6.54
CA GLY A 10 5.29 -17.41 7.79
C GLY A 10 5.14 -18.86 8.25
N ALA A 11 5.28 -19.13 9.55
CA ALA A 11 5.05 -20.43 10.17
C ALA A 11 3.71 -20.49 10.92
N GLN A 12 3.20 -21.69 11.22
CA GLN A 12 1.90 -21.86 11.89
C GLN A 12 1.85 -21.15 13.25
N GLU A 13 2.98 -21.06 13.93
CA GLU A 13 3.17 -20.41 15.22
C GLU A 13 3.11 -18.87 15.11
N GLY A 14 3.20 -18.31 13.90
CA GLY A 14 3.09 -16.87 13.61
C GLY A 14 4.43 -16.14 13.61
N ASN A 15 5.54 -16.86 13.60
CA ASN A 15 6.89 -16.34 13.40
C ASN A 15 7.33 -16.47 11.94
N VAL A 16 8.34 -15.69 11.58
CA VAL A 16 9.00 -15.76 10.27
C VAL A 16 10.17 -16.73 10.33
N VAL A 17 10.30 -17.58 9.31
CA VAL A 17 11.39 -18.56 9.18
C VAL A 17 12.06 -18.43 7.81
N ALA A 18 13.38 -18.61 7.77
CA ALA A 18 14.11 -18.74 6.51
C ALA A 18 13.87 -20.13 5.90
N ASP A 19 13.65 -20.18 4.60
CA ASP A 19 13.45 -21.39 3.81
C ASP A 19 14.12 -21.23 2.43
N LYS A 20 14.18 -22.29 1.64
CA LYS A 20 14.66 -22.24 0.26
C LYS A 20 13.56 -22.69 -0.70
N THR A 21 13.47 -22.01 -1.83
CA THR A 21 12.59 -22.43 -2.91
C THR A 21 13.39 -22.57 -4.19
N THR A 22 12.93 -23.45 -5.08
CA THR A 22 13.52 -23.63 -6.41
C THR A 22 12.48 -23.29 -7.46
N ARG A 23 12.87 -22.48 -8.44
CA ARG A 23 12.01 -22.06 -9.56
C ARG A 23 12.73 -22.22 -10.87
N ILE A 24 11.97 -22.54 -11.92
CA ILE A 24 12.46 -22.56 -13.29
C ILE A 24 12.09 -21.22 -13.91
N LEU A 25 13.09 -20.49 -14.38
CA LEU A 25 12.90 -19.20 -15.04
C LEU A 25 12.17 -19.40 -16.37
N GLY A 26 10.99 -18.81 -16.48
CA GLY A 26 10.18 -18.80 -17.70
C GLY A 26 10.73 -17.88 -18.78
N PRO A 27 10.20 -17.97 -20.02
CA PRO A 27 10.74 -17.23 -21.15
C PRO A 27 10.52 -15.71 -21.08
N ASN A 28 9.43 -15.25 -20.44
CA ASN A 28 9.10 -13.84 -20.27
C ASN A 28 9.34 -13.34 -18.83
N GLU A 29 10.13 -14.07 -18.04
CA GLU A 29 10.37 -13.76 -16.63
C GLU A 29 11.80 -13.26 -16.44
N VAL A 30 12.01 -12.53 -15.34
CA VAL A 30 13.35 -12.15 -14.86
C VAL A 30 13.56 -12.70 -13.46
N TYR A 31 14.79 -13.12 -13.17
CA TYR A 31 15.23 -13.41 -11.81
C TYR A 31 15.81 -12.14 -11.20
N ILE A 32 15.17 -11.67 -10.13
CA ILE A 32 15.57 -10.46 -9.41
C ILE A 32 16.30 -10.87 -8.14
N GLU A 33 17.56 -10.48 -8.02
CA GLU A 33 18.30 -10.56 -6.77
C GLU A 33 17.85 -9.43 -5.84
N THR A 34 16.91 -9.76 -4.96
CA THR A 34 16.24 -8.79 -4.07
C THR A 34 17.22 -8.28 -3.01
N THR A 35 17.37 -6.97 -2.91
CA THR A 35 18.25 -6.33 -1.92
C THR A 35 17.48 -5.79 -0.73
N HIS A 36 16.26 -5.30 -0.97
CA HIS A 36 15.40 -4.71 0.04
C HIS A 36 13.94 -5.08 -0.24
N SER A 37 13.12 -5.08 0.80
CA SER A 37 11.68 -5.19 0.68
C SER A 37 10.95 -4.39 1.75
N GLY A 38 9.84 -3.77 1.35
CA GLY A 38 8.85 -3.28 2.30
C GLY A 38 8.17 -4.42 3.07
N ILE A 39 7.59 -4.06 4.22
CA ILE A 39 6.74 -4.94 5.04
C ILE A 39 5.36 -4.29 5.11
N CYS A 40 4.35 -5.02 4.69
CA CYS A 40 2.97 -4.59 4.65
C CYS A 40 2.12 -5.37 5.68
N GLY A 41 1.02 -4.78 6.15
CA GLY A 41 0.06 -5.51 7.01
C GLY A 41 -0.51 -6.77 6.34
N THR A 42 -0.47 -6.84 5.00
CA THR A 42 -0.81 -8.06 4.28
C THR A 42 0.15 -9.21 4.59
N ASP A 43 1.43 -8.95 4.86
CA ASP A 43 2.37 -9.99 5.29
C ASP A 43 1.95 -10.59 6.64
N GLU A 44 1.41 -9.77 7.55
CA GLU A 44 0.85 -10.22 8.82
C GLU A 44 -0.35 -11.16 8.62
N HIS A 45 -1.27 -10.81 7.71
CA HIS A 45 -2.42 -11.67 7.38
C HIS A 45 -1.99 -13.05 6.86
N PHE A 46 -0.81 -13.14 6.25
CA PHE A 46 -0.29 -14.37 5.68
C PHE A 46 0.77 -15.08 6.53
N LEU A 47 1.08 -14.57 7.74
CA LEU A 47 2.07 -15.16 8.66
C LEU A 47 1.83 -16.64 8.96
N ARG A 48 0.59 -17.13 8.90
CA ARG A 48 0.25 -18.54 9.21
C ARG A 48 -0.04 -19.39 7.99
N SER A 49 0.15 -18.86 6.79
CA SER A 49 -0.22 -19.54 5.54
C SER A 49 0.87 -20.46 4.97
N GLY A 50 2.11 -20.37 5.48
CA GLY A 50 3.25 -21.11 4.92
C GLY A 50 3.81 -20.54 3.61
N GLN A 51 3.25 -19.45 3.09
CA GLN A 51 3.74 -18.84 1.86
C GLN A 51 4.96 -17.95 2.10
N ALA A 52 5.72 -17.70 1.03
CA ALA A 52 6.78 -16.68 1.05
C ALA A 52 6.15 -15.31 1.26
N LEU A 53 6.65 -14.58 2.24
CA LEU A 53 6.21 -13.23 2.61
C LEU A 53 6.89 -12.20 1.70
N SER A 54 6.46 -10.95 1.85
CA SER A 54 6.85 -9.80 1.05
C SER A 54 6.28 -9.81 -0.38
N HIS A 55 5.80 -8.63 -0.75
CA HIS A 55 5.29 -8.31 -2.08
C HIS A 55 5.62 -6.85 -2.46
N GLU A 56 6.69 -6.31 -1.88
CA GLU A 56 7.16 -4.93 -2.06
C GLU A 56 8.69 -4.92 -2.20
N GLY A 57 9.23 -5.86 -3.00
CA GLY A 57 10.66 -6.08 -3.13
C GLY A 57 11.31 -5.26 -4.24
N VAL A 58 12.57 -4.88 -4.04
CA VAL A 58 13.44 -4.22 -5.02
C VAL A 58 14.79 -4.91 -5.10
N GLY A 59 15.37 -4.96 -6.29
CA GLY A 59 16.61 -5.68 -6.52
C GLY A 59 17.15 -5.52 -7.94
N PHE A 60 18.21 -6.25 -8.24
CA PHE A 60 18.86 -6.19 -9.53
C PHE A 60 18.51 -7.41 -10.39
N ILE A 61 18.37 -7.21 -11.70
CA ILE A 61 18.18 -8.32 -12.63
C ILE A 61 19.45 -9.18 -12.66
N HIS A 62 19.31 -10.42 -12.21
CA HIS A 62 20.38 -11.42 -12.15
C HIS A 62 20.34 -12.40 -13.32
N GLU A 63 19.17 -12.68 -13.89
CA GLU A 63 19.01 -13.48 -15.11
C GLU A 63 17.70 -13.12 -15.83
N MET A 64 17.67 -13.28 -17.15
CA MET A 64 16.50 -13.00 -17.97
C MET A 64 16.07 -14.21 -18.81
N GLY A 65 14.76 -14.38 -18.95
CA GLY A 65 14.19 -15.29 -19.94
C GLY A 65 14.45 -14.78 -21.37
N PRO A 66 14.55 -15.70 -22.35
CA PRO A 66 14.91 -15.37 -23.74
C PRO A 66 13.98 -14.38 -24.46
N ASN A 67 12.76 -14.15 -23.96
CA ASN A 67 11.80 -13.26 -24.61
C ASN A 67 11.72 -11.88 -23.96
N VAL A 68 12.46 -11.60 -22.89
CA VAL A 68 12.46 -10.28 -22.25
C VAL A 68 13.23 -9.30 -23.13
N GLN A 69 12.58 -8.23 -23.59
CA GLN A 69 13.16 -7.26 -24.54
C GLN A 69 13.47 -5.89 -23.94
N ASP A 70 12.71 -5.49 -22.91
CA ASP A 70 12.67 -4.09 -22.45
C ASP A 70 13.42 -3.86 -21.12
N LEU A 71 14.28 -4.81 -20.75
CA LEU A 71 15.10 -4.79 -19.53
C LEU A 71 16.52 -5.25 -19.85
N TYR A 72 17.46 -4.90 -19.00
CA TYR A 72 18.87 -5.29 -19.13
C TYR A 72 19.38 -5.96 -17.86
N MET A 73 20.34 -6.87 -18.04
CA MET A 73 21.06 -7.47 -16.92
C MET A 73 21.67 -6.38 -16.04
N GLY A 74 21.44 -6.47 -14.72
CA GLY A 74 21.88 -5.48 -13.75
C GLY A 74 20.95 -4.27 -13.56
N ASP A 75 19.82 -4.18 -14.26
CA ASP A 75 18.84 -3.12 -14.00
C ASP A 75 18.26 -3.22 -12.58
N LEU A 76 18.05 -2.07 -11.94
CA LEU A 76 17.34 -1.95 -10.67
C LEU A 76 15.83 -1.96 -10.93
N VAL A 77 15.15 -3.00 -10.45
CA VAL A 77 13.71 -3.22 -10.65
C VAL A 77 13.00 -3.51 -9.34
N GLY A 78 11.69 -3.25 -9.32
CA GLY A 78 10.80 -3.58 -8.21
C GLY A 78 9.69 -4.55 -8.62
N PHE A 79 9.13 -5.29 -7.66
CA PHE A 79 7.95 -6.12 -7.84
C PHE A 79 6.90 -5.86 -6.76
N GLY A 80 5.63 -5.99 -7.14
CA GLY A 80 4.46 -5.75 -6.30
C GLY A 80 3.67 -7.01 -5.94
N TYR A 81 2.51 -6.80 -5.32
CA TYR A 81 1.50 -7.85 -5.13
C TYR A 81 1.00 -8.40 -6.47
N VAL A 82 0.79 -7.49 -7.43
CA VAL A 82 0.41 -7.83 -8.81
C VAL A 82 1.67 -8.21 -9.59
N ARG A 83 1.73 -9.45 -10.09
CA ARG A 83 2.87 -9.96 -10.87
C ARG A 83 2.68 -9.90 -12.38
N TYR A 84 1.45 -9.71 -12.84
CA TYR A 84 1.09 -9.68 -14.26
C TYR A 84 0.05 -8.60 -14.52
N VAL A 85 0.26 -7.83 -15.59
CA VAL A 85 -0.64 -6.79 -16.09
C VAL A 85 -0.78 -6.91 -17.60
N CYS A 86 -1.78 -6.26 -18.19
CA CYS A 86 -2.05 -6.36 -19.63
C CYS A 86 -1.02 -5.64 -20.53
N GLY A 87 -0.28 -4.67 -19.99
CA GLY A 87 0.76 -3.93 -20.72
C GLY A 87 0.27 -3.01 -21.85
N ASN A 88 -1.04 -2.92 -22.09
CA ASN A 88 -1.61 -2.16 -23.22
C ASN A 88 -2.74 -1.19 -22.83
N CYS A 89 -3.18 -1.17 -21.57
CA CYS A 89 -4.18 -0.23 -21.11
C CYS A 89 -3.52 1.10 -20.67
N THR A 90 -4.33 2.15 -20.60
CA THR A 90 -3.87 3.50 -20.20
C THR A 90 -3.13 3.50 -18.85
N ASN A 91 -3.56 2.66 -17.90
CA ASN A 91 -2.92 2.55 -16.59
C ASN A 91 -1.53 1.90 -16.65
N CYS A 92 -1.25 1.04 -17.64
CA CYS A 92 0.04 0.36 -17.78
C CYS A 92 1.10 1.23 -18.48
N LEU A 93 0.69 2.22 -19.28
CA LEU A 93 1.58 2.95 -20.19
C LEU A 93 2.12 4.28 -19.62
N THR A 94 2.01 4.49 -18.30
CA THR A 94 2.45 5.75 -17.65
C THR A 94 3.89 5.61 -17.11
N GLU A 95 4.77 6.58 -17.39
CA GLU A 95 6.21 6.49 -17.08
C GLU A 95 6.62 6.98 -15.66
N GLY A 96 7.64 6.32 -15.08
CA GLY A 96 8.69 6.93 -14.24
C GLY A 96 8.48 7.01 -12.71
N TYR A 97 9.29 6.24 -11.95
CA TYR A 97 9.56 6.44 -10.50
C TYR A 97 10.94 5.88 -10.10
N ASP A 98 11.53 6.39 -9.01
CA ASP A 98 12.67 5.75 -8.35
C ASP A 98 12.23 4.38 -7.77
N PRO A 99 12.88 3.25 -8.14
CA PRO A 99 12.43 1.92 -7.75
C PRO A 99 12.34 1.70 -6.24
N ALA A 100 13.30 2.22 -5.46
CA ALA A 100 13.33 2.02 -4.00
C ALA A 100 12.17 2.76 -3.32
N ALA A 101 11.88 4.00 -3.72
CA ALA A 101 10.71 4.74 -3.27
C ALA A 101 9.39 4.16 -3.81
N GLY A 102 9.44 3.46 -4.95
CA GLY A 102 8.28 2.88 -5.63
C GLY A 102 7.74 1.60 -5.01
N ALA A 103 8.53 0.84 -4.24
CA ALA A 103 8.10 -0.46 -3.71
C ALA A 103 6.77 -0.39 -2.92
N PRO A 104 6.59 0.52 -1.92
CA PRO A 104 5.32 0.67 -1.22
C PRO A 104 4.17 1.19 -2.10
N LEU A 105 4.48 1.83 -3.23
CA LEU A 105 3.47 2.27 -4.19
C LEU A 105 2.82 1.08 -4.91
N MET A 106 3.50 -0.04 -5.03
CA MET A 106 2.99 -1.25 -5.70
C MET A 106 1.97 -2.05 -4.87
N CYS A 107 1.71 -1.63 -3.63
CA CYS A 107 0.67 -2.17 -2.77
C CYS A 107 -0.17 -1.06 -2.15
N GLY A 108 0.36 -0.39 -1.13
CA GLY A 108 -0.37 0.66 -0.42
C GLY A 108 -0.69 1.86 -1.30
N GLY A 109 0.25 2.29 -2.14
CA GLY A 109 0.03 3.42 -3.06
C GLY A 109 -1.03 3.12 -4.10
N ALA A 110 -0.97 1.96 -4.76
CA ALA A 110 -1.97 1.53 -5.73
C ALA A 110 -3.37 1.45 -5.09
N THR A 111 -3.47 0.91 -3.88
CA THR A 111 -4.73 0.82 -3.13
C THR A 111 -5.34 2.20 -2.88
N VAL A 112 -4.54 3.16 -2.40
CA VAL A 112 -4.97 4.54 -2.19
C VAL A 112 -5.34 5.21 -3.51
N TRP A 113 -4.51 5.04 -4.53
CA TRP A 113 -4.69 5.69 -5.83
C TRP A 113 -6.03 5.31 -6.45
N THR A 114 -6.38 4.02 -6.46
CA THR A 114 -7.68 3.53 -6.94
C THR A 114 -8.84 4.23 -6.23
N VAL A 115 -8.78 4.40 -4.90
CA VAL A 115 -9.82 5.12 -4.14
C VAL A 115 -9.90 6.59 -4.57
N LEU A 116 -8.76 7.25 -4.73
CA LEU A 116 -8.70 8.67 -5.11
C LEU A 116 -9.15 8.93 -6.55
N THR A 117 -8.97 7.98 -7.47
CA THR A 117 -9.28 8.21 -8.90
C THR A 117 -10.61 7.60 -9.35
N GLU A 118 -11.06 6.50 -8.75
CA GLU A 118 -12.22 5.75 -9.25
C GLU A 118 -13.51 5.97 -8.43
N TYR A 119 -13.39 6.50 -7.21
CA TYR A 119 -14.54 6.64 -6.28
C TYR A 119 -15.03 8.09 -6.12
N GLY A 120 -14.78 8.94 -7.11
CA GLY A 120 -15.37 10.29 -7.18
C GLY A 120 -14.78 11.27 -6.15
N VAL A 121 -13.51 11.09 -5.80
CA VAL A 121 -12.75 12.12 -5.07
C VAL A 121 -12.36 13.22 -6.05
N HIS A 122 -12.67 14.45 -5.71
CA HIS A 122 -12.31 15.62 -6.51
C HIS A 122 -11.33 16.53 -5.76
N PRO A 123 -10.47 17.28 -6.48
CA PRO A 123 -9.75 18.40 -5.87
C PRO A 123 -10.70 19.27 -5.06
N THR A 124 -10.28 19.76 -3.89
CA THR A 124 -11.07 20.49 -2.87
C THR A 124 -11.98 19.67 -1.96
N ASP A 125 -12.19 18.38 -2.22
CA ASP A 125 -12.97 17.52 -1.31
C ASP A 125 -12.29 17.41 0.07
N ARG A 126 -13.09 17.28 1.13
CA ARG A 126 -12.60 16.98 2.48
C ARG A 126 -12.45 15.47 2.64
N VAL A 127 -11.21 14.99 2.74
CA VAL A 127 -10.90 13.56 2.82
C VAL A 127 -10.36 13.23 4.21
N GLY A 128 -11.07 12.38 4.94
CA GLY A 128 -10.62 11.83 6.19
C GLY A 128 -9.67 10.65 5.97
N VAL A 129 -8.58 10.60 6.72
CA VAL A 129 -7.68 9.43 6.77
C VAL A 129 -7.58 8.95 8.20
N MET A 130 -8.06 7.74 8.47
CA MET A 130 -8.03 7.13 9.79
C MET A 130 -6.93 6.08 9.90
N GLY A 131 -5.99 6.32 10.81
CA GLY A 131 -4.81 5.47 10.98
C GLY A 131 -3.65 5.95 10.12
N ILE A 132 -2.54 6.33 10.78
CA ILE A 132 -1.37 6.97 10.14
C ILE A 132 -0.20 5.98 10.18
N GLY A 133 -0.41 4.81 9.58
CA GLY A 133 0.60 3.76 9.42
C GLY A 133 1.20 3.74 8.02
N GLY A 134 1.61 2.56 7.54
CA GLY A 134 2.11 2.35 6.18
C GLY A 134 1.11 2.82 5.11
N LEU A 135 -0.14 2.36 5.17
CA LEU A 135 -1.16 2.80 4.22
C LEU A 135 -1.61 4.26 4.44
N GLY A 136 -1.69 4.68 5.70
CA GLY A 136 -2.20 6.00 6.07
C GLY A 136 -1.35 7.16 5.59
N HIS A 137 -0.01 7.07 5.70
CA HIS A 137 0.85 8.13 5.17
C HIS A 137 0.82 8.18 3.64
N LEU A 138 0.69 7.02 2.99
CA LEU A 138 0.47 6.91 1.56
C LEU A 138 -0.92 7.40 1.14
N ALA A 139 -1.88 7.51 2.05
CA ALA A 139 -3.18 8.16 1.79
C ALA A 139 -3.09 9.68 1.89
N ILE A 140 -2.40 10.20 2.93
CA ILE A 140 -2.31 11.65 3.18
C ILE A 140 -1.58 12.37 2.03
N LYS A 141 -0.41 11.87 1.63
CA LYS A 141 0.45 12.54 0.64
C LYS A 141 -0.24 12.78 -0.72
N PRO A 142 -0.76 11.76 -1.42
CA PRO A 142 -1.42 11.96 -2.70
C PRO A 142 -2.76 12.69 -2.56
N ALA A 143 -3.54 12.46 -1.50
CA ALA A 143 -4.78 13.21 -1.29
C ALA A 143 -4.49 14.71 -1.16
N ALA A 144 -3.45 15.09 -0.41
CA ALA A 144 -2.98 16.47 -0.31
C ALA A 144 -2.47 17.00 -1.66
N ALA A 145 -1.68 16.21 -2.40
CA ALA A 145 -1.16 16.60 -3.72
C ALA A 145 -2.24 16.80 -4.79
N ILE A 146 -3.33 16.03 -4.75
CA ILE A 146 -4.53 16.22 -5.60
C ILE A 146 -5.28 17.52 -5.25
N GLY A 147 -5.00 18.11 -4.08
CA GLY A 147 -5.64 19.32 -3.59
C GLY A 147 -6.84 19.07 -2.69
N CYS A 148 -6.97 17.87 -2.10
CA CYS A 148 -7.98 17.60 -1.10
C CYS A 148 -7.63 18.31 0.23
N HIS A 149 -8.65 18.67 1.00
CA HIS A 149 -8.48 19.09 2.39
C HIS A 149 -8.41 17.84 3.27
N VAL A 150 -7.20 17.43 3.63
CA VAL A 150 -6.97 16.15 4.32
C VAL A 150 -7.13 16.30 5.83
N VAL A 151 -7.95 15.44 6.43
CA VAL A 151 -8.23 15.40 7.87
C VAL A 151 -7.72 14.07 8.43
N ALA A 152 -6.65 14.11 9.22
CA ALA A 152 -6.05 12.93 9.82
C ALA A 152 -6.70 12.58 11.17
N PHE A 153 -7.03 11.30 11.35
CA PHE A 153 -7.59 10.74 12.58
C PHE A 153 -6.65 9.68 13.16
N SER A 154 -6.40 9.75 14.47
CA SER A 154 -5.52 8.83 15.18
C SER A 154 -5.91 8.67 16.64
N SER A 155 -5.56 7.54 17.27
CA SER A 155 -5.89 7.27 18.68
C SER A 155 -5.11 8.10 19.70
N SER A 156 -4.03 8.77 19.28
CA SER A 156 -3.18 9.58 20.15
C SER A 156 -2.57 10.75 19.39
N ASP A 157 -1.99 11.71 20.09
CA ASP A 157 -1.38 12.89 19.47
C ASP A 157 0.02 12.64 18.89
N LYS A 158 0.59 11.45 19.13
CA LYS A 158 1.98 11.11 18.81
C LYS A 158 2.36 11.28 17.34
N LYS A 159 1.39 11.23 16.42
CA LYS A 159 1.59 11.32 14.97
C LYS A 159 1.09 12.64 14.38
N ARG A 160 0.77 13.64 15.21
CA ARG A 160 0.24 14.93 14.76
C ARG A 160 1.20 15.63 13.82
N GLU A 161 2.43 15.88 14.28
CA GLU A 161 3.44 16.59 13.48
C GLU A 161 3.76 15.82 12.20
N GLU A 162 3.90 14.49 12.30
CA GLU A 162 4.16 13.63 11.15
C GLU A 162 3.04 13.73 10.08
N ALA A 163 1.77 13.64 10.50
CA ALA A 163 0.65 13.76 9.57
C ALA A 163 0.57 15.15 8.91
N LEU A 164 0.82 16.22 9.67
CA LEU A 164 0.87 17.57 9.11
C LEU A 164 2.02 17.72 8.11
N ASN A 165 3.19 17.16 8.41
CA ASN A 165 4.34 17.13 7.50
C ASN A 165 4.06 16.33 6.23
N PHE A 166 3.20 15.31 6.28
CA PHE A 166 2.75 14.58 5.09
C PHE A 166 1.74 15.35 4.24
N GLY A 167 1.20 16.47 4.73
CA GLY A 167 0.23 17.31 4.01
C GLY A 167 -1.18 17.28 4.58
N ALA A 168 -1.40 16.71 5.77
CA ALA A 168 -2.69 16.82 6.44
C ALA A 168 -2.99 18.29 6.78
N SER A 169 -4.20 18.74 6.47
CA SER A 169 -4.68 20.09 6.79
C SER A 169 -5.23 20.18 8.22
N GLU A 170 -5.72 19.06 8.76
CA GLU A 170 -6.26 18.94 10.11
C GLU A 170 -5.82 17.62 10.76
N TYR A 171 -5.74 17.61 12.09
CA TYR A 171 -5.46 16.40 12.86
C TYR A 171 -6.32 16.35 14.12
N HIS A 172 -7.00 15.21 14.30
CA HIS A 172 -7.94 14.97 15.38
C HIS A 172 -7.65 13.65 16.08
N THR A 173 -7.61 13.69 17.42
CA THR A 173 -7.46 12.49 18.23
C THR A 173 -8.81 11.83 18.49
N THR A 174 -8.95 10.57 18.12
CA THR A 174 -10.15 9.75 18.34
C THR A 174 -9.89 8.83 19.52
N SER A 175 -10.27 9.24 20.73
CA SER A 175 -10.08 8.44 21.95
C SER A 175 -11.27 7.49 22.16
N HIS A 176 -10.99 6.23 22.50
CA HIS A 176 -11.98 5.26 23.02
C HIS A 176 -13.27 5.11 22.18
N GLY A 177 -13.15 5.15 20.85
CA GLY A 177 -14.30 5.03 19.95
C GLY A 177 -15.21 6.26 19.90
N GLN A 178 -14.82 7.37 20.54
CA GLN A 178 -15.55 8.63 20.47
C GLN A 178 -14.97 9.54 19.38
N TRP A 179 -15.85 9.98 18.49
CA TRP A 179 -15.53 10.92 17.43
C TRP A 179 -15.45 12.35 17.98
N VAL A 180 -14.54 13.14 17.41
CA VAL A 180 -14.40 14.55 17.77
C VAL A 180 -15.66 15.31 17.34
N LYS A 181 -16.31 15.95 18.31
CA LYS A 181 -17.50 16.78 18.06
C LYS A 181 -17.09 18.14 17.49
N GLY A 182 -17.97 18.72 16.67
CA GLY A 182 -17.79 20.09 16.19
C GLY A 182 -16.79 20.25 15.04
N ILE A 183 -16.30 19.16 14.47
CA ILE A 183 -15.49 19.21 13.24
C ILE A 183 -16.39 19.30 12.02
N ARG A 184 -15.92 19.98 10.97
CA ARG A 184 -16.63 20.01 9.68
C ARG A 184 -16.56 18.60 9.05
N PRO A 185 -17.70 18.05 8.55
CA PRO A 185 -17.75 16.72 7.98
C PRO A 185 -16.70 16.49 6.88
N VAL A 186 -16.24 15.24 6.78
CA VAL A 186 -15.47 14.75 5.63
C VAL A 186 -16.45 14.15 4.62
N LYS A 187 -16.15 14.30 3.34
CA LYS A 187 -16.95 13.73 2.24
C LYS A 187 -16.57 12.26 2.01
N HIS A 188 -15.27 11.97 2.09
CA HIS A 188 -14.70 10.63 1.94
C HIS A 188 -13.93 10.28 3.20
N LEU A 189 -13.98 9.03 3.66
CA LEU A 189 -13.17 8.55 4.78
C LEU A 189 -12.45 7.26 4.38
N LEU A 190 -11.12 7.30 4.44
CA LEU A 190 -10.24 6.17 4.19
C LEU A 190 -9.87 5.52 5.53
N LEU A 191 -10.15 4.22 5.65
CA LEU A 191 -9.83 3.42 6.82
C LEU A 191 -8.51 2.69 6.60
N CYS A 192 -7.43 3.24 7.15
CA CYS A 192 -6.06 2.75 6.95
C CYS A 192 -5.52 2.04 8.20
N TRP A 193 -6.31 1.13 8.76
CA TRP A 193 -5.97 0.37 9.97
C TRP A 193 -6.19 -1.14 9.79
N ASN A 194 -5.43 -1.93 10.56
CA ASN A 194 -5.42 -3.38 10.58
C ASN A 194 -6.22 -3.98 11.76
N SER A 195 -7.40 -3.44 12.09
CA SER A 195 -8.26 -4.05 13.13
C SER A 195 -9.69 -4.29 12.66
N ASN A 196 -10.26 -5.40 13.12
CA ASN A 196 -11.64 -5.84 12.86
C ASN A 196 -12.68 -5.07 13.67
N ASN A 197 -12.56 -3.75 13.78
CA ASN A 197 -13.57 -2.96 14.49
C ASN A 197 -14.79 -2.71 13.59
N ASP A 198 -15.96 -3.13 14.07
CA ASP A 198 -17.24 -2.84 13.42
C ASP A 198 -17.68 -1.41 13.73
N TYR A 199 -17.62 -0.55 12.72
CA TYR A 199 -17.99 0.85 12.81
C TYR A 199 -19.34 1.17 12.17
N THR A 200 -20.09 0.17 11.71
CA THR A 200 -21.42 0.38 11.10
C THR A 200 -22.36 1.19 12.01
N SER A 201 -22.20 1.05 13.33
CA SER A 201 -22.91 1.83 14.36
C SER A 201 -22.45 3.28 14.51
N SER A 202 -21.20 3.59 14.17
CA SER A 202 -20.57 4.91 14.36
C SER A 202 -20.69 5.84 13.14
N PHE A 203 -20.87 5.26 11.95
CA PHE A 203 -20.92 6.00 10.69
C PHE A 203 -22.27 6.59 10.32
N ARG A 204 -23.34 6.20 11.03
CA ARG A 204 -24.72 6.63 10.76
C ARG A 204 -24.97 8.13 10.94
N PHE A 205 -24.04 8.86 11.56
CA PHE A 205 -24.25 10.26 11.95
C PHE A 205 -23.46 11.30 11.15
N TRP A 206 -22.50 10.90 10.28
CA TRP A 206 -21.53 11.84 9.70
C TRP A 206 -21.23 11.67 8.21
N ILE A 207 -21.78 10.66 7.53
CA ILE A 207 -21.55 10.43 6.10
C ILE A 207 -22.88 10.58 5.36
N LEU A 208 -22.98 11.57 4.48
CA LEU A 208 -24.12 11.79 3.57
C LEU A 208 -23.99 11.00 2.24
N THR A 209 -23.18 9.94 2.20
CA THR A 209 -22.98 9.13 0.97
C THR A 209 -22.85 7.64 1.27
N ASP A 210 -23.75 6.84 0.70
CA ASP A 210 -23.94 5.38 0.87
C ASP A 210 -22.80 4.48 0.30
N ARG A 211 -21.52 4.83 0.42
CA ARG A 211 -20.44 3.97 -0.08
C ARG A 211 -19.36 3.70 0.96
N PHE A 212 -19.50 2.57 1.64
CA PHE A 212 -18.41 1.95 2.39
C PHE A 212 -17.53 1.17 1.41
N ILE A 213 -16.22 1.43 1.43
CA ILE A 213 -15.23 0.60 0.75
C ILE A 213 -14.61 -0.28 1.84
N ARG A 214 -14.88 -1.58 1.78
CA ARG A 214 -14.21 -2.62 2.58
C ARG A 214 -13.03 -3.17 1.81
#